data_AF-A0AAV5P5J9-F1
#
_entry.id   AF-A0AAV5P5J9-F1
#
_cell.length_a   1.000
_cell.length_b   1.000
_cell.length_c   1.000
_cell.angle_alpha   90.00
_cell.angle_beta   90.00
_cell.angle_gamma   90.00
#
_symmetry.space_group_name_H-M   'P 1'
#
loop_
_entity.id
_entity.type
_entity.pdbx_description
1 polymer ?
#
loop_
_entity_poly.entity_id
_entity_poly.type
_entity_poly.pdbx_seq_one_letter_code
_entity_poly.pdbx_strand_id
1 'polypeptide(L)'
;MGTESTHLLLVYARSGSGEDEPRVSCVSDLAEITHVESELARINPELEVRWESVPWQHTEPGVGRVGSDVVHVVSVGSPRNLIGLRAFDSRHDAESFAVDYAEETVVETCRLNDIDRQALE
;
A
#
# COMPACT_ATOMS: atom_id res chain seq x y z
N MET A 1 2.91 -13.09 -25.22
CA MET A 1 3.65 -12.78 -23.99
C MET A 1 2.63 -12.33 -22.98
N GLY A 2 2.32 -13.16 -21.99
CA GLY A 2 1.41 -12.76 -20.93
C GLY A 2 2.12 -11.70 -20.11
N THR A 3 1.53 -10.51 -19.99
CA THR A 3 1.85 -9.63 -18.88
C THR A 3 1.42 -10.38 -17.63
N GLU A 4 2.37 -10.93 -16.87
CA GLU A 4 2.10 -11.26 -15.49
C GLU A 4 1.55 -9.97 -14.87
N SER A 5 0.28 -9.97 -14.49
CA SER A 5 -0.27 -8.86 -13.73
C SER A 5 0.42 -8.89 -12.39
N THR A 6 1.43 -8.05 -12.21
CA THR A 6 2.05 -7.86 -10.90
C THR A 6 1.00 -7.21 -10.01
N HIS A 7 0.76 -7.80 -8.85
CA HIS A 7 -0.10 -7.23 -7.84
C HIS A 7 0.76 -6.79 -6.66
N LEU A 8 0.34 -5.70 -6.02
CA LEU A 8 0.86 -5.25 -4.74
C LEU A 8 -0.16 -5.62 -3.66
N LEU A 9 0.32 -5.95 -2.48
CA LEU A 9 -0.50 -6.25 -1.30
C LEU A 9 -0.41 -5.05 -0.36
N LEU A 10 -1.53 -4.37 -0.14
CA LEU A 10 -1.61 -3.27 0.82
C LEU A 10 -2.02 -3.85 2.17
N VAL A 11 -1.31 -3.47 3.22
CA VAL A 11 -1.55 -3.96 4.58
C VAL A 11 -2.14 -2.83 5.42
N TYR A 12 -3.25 -3.16 6.08
CA TYR A 12 -4.03 -2.29 6.94
C TYR A 12 -4.05 -2.83 8.35
N ALA A 13 -4.07 -1.94 9.33
CA ALA A 13 -4.11 -2.34 10.73
C ALA A 13 -5.03 -1.42 11.54
N ARG A 14 -5.92 -2.01 12.33
CA ARG A 14 -6.79 -1.29 13.27
C ARG A 14 -6.59 -1.76 14.69
N SER A 15 -6.75 -0.86 15.67
CA SER A 15 -6.72 -1.23 17.08
C SER A 15 -8.13 -1.54 17.60
N GLY A 16 -8.31 -2.73 18.20
CA GLY A 16 -9.57 -3.13 18.84
C GLY A 16 -10.81 -3.00 17.94
N SER A 17 -11.94 -2.57 18.50
CA SER A 17 -13.20 -2.37 17.77
C SER A 17 -13.29 -1.02 17.04
N GLY A 18 -12.16 -0.39 16.73
CA GLY A 18 -12.11 0.89 16.03
C GLY A 18 -12.75 0.82 14.63
N GLU A 19 -13.36 1.92 14.20
CA GLU A 19 -13.87 2.06 12.83
C GLU A 19 -12.76 2.39 11.83
N ASP A 20 -11.66 3.01 12.30
CA ASP A 20 -10.53 3.40 11.46
C ASP A 20 -9.57 2.22 11.21
N GLU A 21 -9.20 2.01 9.95
CA GLU A 21 -8.35 0.94 9.43
C GLU A 21 -7.28 1.55 8.48
N PRO A 22 -6.30 2.29 9.03
CA PRO A 22 -5.29 2.95 8.22
C PRO A 22 -4.37 1.95 7.53
N ARG A 23 -3.89 2.33 6.34
CA ARG A 23 -2.85 1.59 5.65
C ARG A 23 -1.51 1.80 6.36
N VAL A 24 -0.81 0.71 6.66
CA VAL A 24 0.45 0.73 7.40
C VAL A 24 1.62 0.17 6.61
N SER A 25 1.38 -0.60 5.55
CA SER A 25 2.47 -1.09 4.69
C SER A 25 2.00 -1.48 3.29
N CYS A 26 2.95 -1.78 2.42
CA CYS A 26 2.77 -2.25 1.05
C CYS A 26 3.83 -3.31 0.77
N VAL A 27 3.44 -4.50 0.32
CA VAL A 27 4.38 -5.61 0.09
C VAL A 27 4.14 -6.27 -1.27
N SER A 28 5.17 -6.86 -1.85
CA SER A 28 5.11 -7.45 -3.20
C SER A 28 4.72 -8.93 -3.20
N ASP A 29 4.75 -9.62 -2.06
CA ASP A 29 4.36 -11.02 -1.94
C ASP A 29 3.76 -11.38 -0.57
N LEU A 30 3.20 -12.59 -0.48
CA LEU A 30 2.53 -13.07 0.72
C LEU A 30 3.49 -13.41 1.87
N ALA A 31 4.76 -13.71 1.59
CA ALA A 31 5.73 -14.03 2.63
C ALA A 31 6.11 -12.77 3.44
N GLU A 32 6.19 -11.63 2.76
CA GLU A 32 6.40 -10.32 3.39
C GLU A 32 5.22 -9.90 4.28
N ILE A 33 3.98 -10.33 3.99
CA ILE A 33 2.84 -10.08 4.89
C ILE A 33 3.11 -10.66 6.28
N THR A 34 3.56 -11.93 6.35
CA THR A 34 3.84 -12.58 7.64
C THR A 34 4.91 -11.83 8.44
N HIS A 35 5.90 -11.23 7.75
CA HIS A 35 6.89 -10.38 8.39
C HIS A 35 6.27 -9.10 8.97
N VAL A 36 5.45 -8.40 8.18
CA VAL A 36 4.75 -7.18 8.60
C VAL A 36 3.80 -7.47 9.77
N GLU A 37 3.00 -8.53 9.70
CA GLU A 37 2.10 -8.97 10.79
C GLU A 37 2.87 -9.21 12.09
N SER A 38 4.03 -9.86 12.00
CA SER A 38 4.87 -10.13 13.17
C SER A 38 5.41 -8.85 13.81
N GLU A 39 5.83 -7.88 13.00
CA GLU A 39 6.32 -6.58 13.49
C GLU A 39 5.17 -5.73 14.06
N LEU A 40 3.99 -5.74 13.45
CA LEU A 40 2.80 -5.06 13.98
C LEU A 40 2.36 -5.67 15.31
N ALA A 41 2.34 -7.00 15.44
CA ALA A 41 2.01 -7.68 16.69
C ALA A 41 2.99 -7.35 17.83
N ARG A 42 4.26 -7.06 17.51
CA ARG A 42 5.25 -6.57 18.48
C ARG A 42 4.99 -5.13 18.92
N ILE A 43 4.44 -4.29 18.05
CA ILE A 43 4.08 -2.91 18.35
C ILE A 43 2.82 -2.90 19.25
N ASN A 44 1.77 -3.57 18.81
CA ASN A 44 0.55 -3.74 19.57
C ASN A 44 -0.13 -5.08 19.20
N PRO A 45 -0.19 -6.05 20.14
CA PRO A 45 -0.76 -7.37 19.90
C PRO A 45 -2.29 -7.37 19.73
N GLU A 46 -2.97 -6.25 20.02
CA GLU A 46 -4.41 -6.08 19.82
C GLU A 46 -4.77 -5.51 18.44
N LEU A 47 -3.77 -5.29 17.58
CA LEU A 47 -4.03 -4.86 16.20
C LEU A 47 -4.66 -6.00 15.39
N GLU A 48 -5.79 -5.71 14.76
CA GLU A 48 -6.34 -6.55 13.72
C GLU A 48 -5.73 -6.13 12.39
N VAL A 49 -5.04 -7.06 11.73
CA VAL A 49 -4.37 -6.83 10.44
C VAL A 49 -5.21 -7.41 9.32
N ARG A 50 -5.36 -6.65 8.24
CA ARG A 50 -6.01 -7.05 7.00
C ARG A 50 -5.17 -6.61 5.83
N TRP A 51 -5.41 -7.21 4.68
CA TRP A 51 -4.71 -6.85 3.47
C TRP A 51 -5.61 -7.01 2.25
N GLU A 52 -5.29 -6.24 1.22
CA GLU A 52 -5.96 -6.33 -0.07
C GLU A 52 -4.94 -6.33 -1.21
N SER A 53 -5.35 -6.87 -2.36
CA SER A 53 -4.51 -6.90 -3.55
C SER A 53 -4.94 -5.79 -4.51
N VAL A 54 -3.98 -4.94 -4.90
CA VAL A 54 -4.18 -3.90 -5.91
C VAL A 54 -3.31 -4.17 -7.14
N PRO A 55 -3.79 -3.87 -8.36
CA PRO A 55 -2.98 -4.00 -9.55
C PRO A 55 -1.78 -3.06 -9.48
N TRP A 56 -0.60 -3.54 -9.88
CA TRP A 56 0.62 -2.74 -9.98
C TRP A 56 1.02 -2.56 -11.45
N GLN A 57 1.04 -1.30 -11.88
CA GLN A 57 1.48 -0.92 -13.21
C GLN A 57 2.95 -0.50 -13.17
N HIS A 58 3.79 -1.24 -13.91
CA HIS A 58 5.16 -0.86 -14.19
C HIS A 58 5.20 -0.11 -15.52
N THR A 59 5.54 1.18 -15.50
CA THR A 59 5.74 1.95 -16.73
C THR A 59 7.20 2.07 -17.12
N GLU A 60 8.13 1.90 -16.16
CA GLU A 60 9.56 2.01 -16.42
C GLU A 60 10.27 0.64 -16.40
N PRO A 61 10.91 0.23 -17.51
CA PRO A 61 11.68 -1.01 -17.55
C PRO A 61 12.88 -0.97 -16.60
N GLY A 62 12.85 -1.79 -15.54
CA GLY A 62 13.99 -1.96 -14.63
C GLY A 62 13.89 -1.22 -13.29
N VAL A 63 12.82 -0.45 -13.05
CA VAL A 63 12.47 0.02 -11.71
C VAL A 63 12.01 -1.19 -10.88
N GLY A 64 12.64 -1.39 -9.71
CA GLY A 64 12.53 -2.61 -8.90
C GLY A 64 13.80 -3.48 -8.84
N ARG A 65 14.93 -3.03 -9.41
CA ARG A 65 16.24 -3.71 -9.26
C ARG A 65 17.08 -3.05 -8.17
N VAL A 66 16.95 -3.57 -6.94
CA VAL A 66 17.78 -3.35 -5.75
C VAL A 66 17.97 -1.88 -5.35
N GLY A 67 17.17 -1.42 -4.39
CA GLY A 67 17.38 -0.17 -3.65
C GLY A 67 16.45 0.99 -3.97
N SER A 68 15.50 0.80 -4.89
CA SER A 68 14.40 1.75 -5.16
C SER A 68 13.06 1.03 -4.99
N ASP A 69 12.77 0.67 -3.74
CA ASP A 69 11.56 -0.01 -3.30
C ASP A 69 10.38 0.97 -3.10
N VAL A 70 10.37 2.09 -3.82
CA VAL A 70 9.35 3.14 -3.68
C VAL A 70 8.21 2.86 -4.64
N VAL A 71 6.99 2.88 -4.13
CA VAL A 71 5.76 2.75 -4.92
C VAL A 71 4.85 3.93 -4.67
N HIS A 72 4.03 4.24 -5.68
CA HIS A 72 3.02 5.27 -5.61
C HIS A 72 1.64 4.62 -5.63
N VAL A 73 0.90 4.73 -4.52
CA VAL A 73 -0.44 4.15 -4.38
C VAL A 73 -1.48 5.25 -4.59
N VAL A 74 -2.43 4.98 -5.48
CA VAL A 74 -3.64 5.79 -5.60
C VAL A 74 -4.71 5.16 -4.73
N SER A 75 -5.23 5.96 -3.80
CA SER A 75 -6.26 5.54 -2.86
C SER A 75 -7.43 6.52 -2.84
N VAL A 76 -8.58 6.06 -2.35
CA VAL A 76 -9.78 6.87 -2.12
C VAL A 76 -10.23 6.75 -0.67
N GLY A 77 -10.91 7.79 -0.19
CA GLY A 77 -11.46 7.83 1.16
C GLY A 77 -10.78 8.88 2.03
N SER A 78 -10.98 8.78 3.35
CA SER A 78 -10.35 9.70 4.30
C SER A 78 -8.89 9.29 4.56
N PRO A 79 -8.01 10.21 5.00
CA PRO A 79 -6.62 9.88 5.36
C PRO A 79 -6.47 8.76 6.39
N ARG A 80 -7.53 8.43 7.14
CA ARG A 80 -7.54 7.36 8.14
C ARG A 80 -8.03 6.02 7.58
N ASN A 81 -8.77 6.04 6.47
CA ASN A 81 -9.44 4.89 5.87
C ASN A 81 -9.27 4.91 4.34
N LEU A 82 -8.01 4.92 3.90
CA LEU A 82 -7.68 4.95 2.48
C LEU A 82 -7.79 3.56 1.88
N ILE A 83 -8.65 3.39 0.89
CA ILE A 83 -8.82 2.14 0.15
C ILE A 83 -7.94 2.20 -1.10
N GLY A 84 -7.16 1.16 -1.38
CA GLY A 84 -6.26 1.12 -2.52
C GLY A 84 -6.97 0.84 -3.84
N LEU A 85 -6.67 1.64 -4.87
CA LEU A 85 -7.17 1.43 -6.22
C LEU A 85 -6.13 0.78 -7.14
N ARG A 86 -4.90 1.30 -7.09
CA ARG A 86 -3.81 0.91 -8.00
C ARG A 86 -2.46 1.39 -7.46
N ALA A 87 -1.39 0.68 -7.82
CA ALA A 87 -0.02 1.08 -7.56
C ALA A 87 0.76 1.33 -8.84
N PHE A 88 1.76 2.21 -8.75
CA PHE A 88 2.62 2.64 -9.84
C PHE A 88 4.08 2.74 -9.37
N ASP A 89 5.01 2.53 -10.28
CA ASP A 89 6.43 2.87 -10.10
C ASP A 89 6.72 4.36 -10.37
N SER A 90 5.83 5.06 -11.07
CA SER A 90 5.93 6.49 -11.40
C SER A 90 4.86 7.32 -10.69
N ARG A 91 5.30 8.36 -9.95
CA ARG A 91 4.40 9.33 -9.32
C ARG A 91 3.54 10.06 -10.35
N HIS A 92 4.14 10.43 -11.49
CA HIS A 92 3.45 11.15 -12.54
C HIS A 92 2.28 10.34 -13.12
N ASP A 93 2.48 9.03 -13.30
CA ASP A 93 1.43 8.14 -13.81
C ASP A 93 0.33 7.92 -12.77
N ALA A 94 0.69 7.82 -11.49
CA ALA A 94 -0.26 7.76 -10.38
C ALA A 94 -1.12 9.03 -10.30
N GLU A 95 -0.50 10.21 -10.39
CA GLU A 95 -1.20 11.50 -10.41
C GLU A 95 -2.10 11.64 -11.64
N SER A 96 -1.63 11.22 -12.81
CA SER A 96 -2.44 11.24 -14.04
C SER A 96 -3.67 10.31 -13.93
N PHE A 97 -3.50 9.13 -13.33
CA PHE A 97 -4.59 8.20 -13.07
C PHE A 97 -5.59 8.75 -12.03
N ALA A 98 -5.09 9.41 -10.99
CA ALA A 98 -5.94 9.98 -9.93
C ALA A 98 -6.88 11.08 -10.45
N VAL A 99 -6.45 11.87 -11.44
CA VAL A 99 -7.28 12.93 -12.06
C VAL A 99 -8.60 12.37 -12.64
N ASP A 100 -8.61 11.13 -13.11
CA ASP A 100 -9.79 10.48 -13.67
C ASP A 100 -10.73 9.88 -12.60
N TYR A 101 -10.34 9.91 -11.32
CA TYR A 101 -11.06 9.28 -10.20
C TYR A 101 -11.40 10.28 -9.08
N ALA A 102 -12.69 10.64 -8.98
CA ALA A 102 -13.37 11.34 -7.86
C ALA A 102 -12.69 12.60 -7.25
N GLU A 103 -13.40 13.35 -6.40
CA GLU A 103 -12.83 14.54 -5.72
C GLU A 103 -11.95 14.20 -4.50
N GLU A 104 -11.92 12.93 -4.07
CA GLU A 104 -11.23 12.47 -2.84
C GLU A 104 -10.21 11.36 -3.12
N THR A 105 -9.45 11.47 -4.22
CA THR A 105 -8.28 10.62 -4.46
C THR A 105 -7.02 11.21 -3.83
N VAL A 106 -6.22 10.33 -3.22
CA VAL A 106 -4.91 10.67 -2.66
C VAL A 106 -3.86 9.82 -3.36
N VAL A 107 -2.77 10.48 -3.77
CA VAL A 107 -1.55 9.81 -4.27
C VAL A 107 -0.51 9.81 -3.18
N GLU A 108 -0.15 8.61 -2.73
CA GLU A 108 0.78 8.41 -1.63
C GLU A 108 2.07 7.79 -2.13
N THR A 109 3.17 8.07 -1.45
CA THR A 109 4.49 7.50 -1.76
C THR A 109 4.96 6.70 -0.57
N CYS A 110 5.11 5.39 -0.75
CA CYS A 110 5.51 4.47 0.30
C CYS A 110 6.68 3.60 -0.17
N ARG A 111 7.42 3.05 0.79
CA ARG A 111 8.44 2.05 0.53
C ARG A 111 7.87 0.66 0.77
N LEU A 112 8.23 -0.30 -0.08
CA LEU A 112 7.85 -1.69 0.11
C LEU A 112 8.42 -2.20 1.42
N ASN A 113 7.60 -2.99 2.12
CA ASN A 113 7.92 -3.66 3.38
C ASN A 113 8.29 -2.70 4.53
N ASP A 114 8.14 -1.39 4.35
CA ASP A 114 8.30 -0.40 5.40
C ASP A 114 6.96 -0.22 6.14
N ILE A 115 7.02 -0.11 7.46
CA ILE A 115 5.83 0.05 8.31
C ILE A 115 5.70 1.52 8.67
N ASP A 116 4.63 2.15 8.18
CA ASP A 116 4.25 3.49 8.59
C ASP A 116 3.68 3.47 10.00
N ARG A 117 4.54 3.74 10.98
CA ARG A 117 4.14 3.80 12.40
C ARG A 117 3.33 5.05 12.72
N GLN A 118 3.44 6.12 11.93
CA GLN A 118 2.64 7.34 12.17
C GLN A 118 1.17 7.08 11.86
N ALA A 119 0.89 6.17 10.92
CA ALA A 119 -0.46 5.71 10.65
C ALA A 119 -1.11 4.96 11.84
N LEU A 120 -0.33 4.57 12.86
CA LEU A 120 -0.81 3.89 14.07
C LEU A 120 -0.92 4.80 15.31
N GLU A 121 -0.51 6.07 15.22
CA GLU A 121 -0.52 7.07 16.32
C GLU A 121 -1.84 7.86 16.38
#